data_AF-A0A349YI99-F1
#
_entry.id   AF-A0A349YI99-F1
#
_cell.length_a   1.000
_cell.length_b   1.000
_cell.length_c   1.000
_cell.angle_alpha   90.00
_cell.angle_beta   90.00
_cell.angle_gamma   90.00
#
_symmetry.space_group_name_H-M   'P 1'
#
loop_
_entity.id
_entity.type
_entity.pdbx_description
1 polymer ?
#
loop_
_entity_poly.entity_id
_entity_poly.type
_entity_poly.pdbx_seq_one_letter_code
_entity_poly.pdbx_strand_id
1 'polypeptide(L)'
;MSLIIPETEDIEKLQKQFSEALGDDYQVEMYTEVSSSSFFLTKKNVFDLVIFKNNIPFVGVEYKDVASSIHIRLKPEWFYSKFQEVNLKYGIYYFGKENQFYLWSEGKYSFQVFDFASVI
;
A
#
# COMPACT_ATOMS: atom_id res chain seq x y z
N MET A 1 -16.12 0.20 -20.24
CA MET A 1 -15.70 0.03 -18.83
C MET A 1 -14.65 1.10 -18.57
N SER A 2 -14.99 2.15 -17.82
CA SER A 2 -13.99 3.14 -17.41
C SER A 2 -13.10 2.47 -16.37
N LEU A 3 -11.78 2.49 -16.61
CA LEU A 3 -10.81 2.36 -15.53
C LEU A 3 -11.14 3.47 -14.55
N ILE A 4 -11.72 3.13 -13.39
CA ILE A 4 -11.87 4.07 -12.29
C ILE A 4 -10.43 4.29 -11.80
N ILE A 5 -9.76 5.25 -12.43
CA ILE A 5 -8.51 5.79 -11.90
C ILE A 5 -8.96 6.47 -10.60
N PRO A 6 -8.38 6.12 -9.44
CA PRO A 6 -8.62 6.91 -8.22
C PRO A 6 -8.47 8.38 -8.57
N GLU A 7 -9.47 9.18 -8.23
CA GLU A 7 -9.34 10.63 -8.37
C GLU A 7 -8.09 11.01 -7.56
N THR A 8 -7.12 11.66 -8.19
CA THR A 8 -5.83 12.01 -7.57
C THR A 8 -6.02 12.67 -6.19
N GLU A 9 -7.14 13.36 -6.00
CA GLU A 9 -7.61 13.94 -4.75
C GLU A 9 -7.74 12.93 -3.58
N ASP A 10 -8.19 11.71 -3.84
CA ASP A 10 -8.32 10.67 -2.79
C ASP A 10 -6.97 10.18 -2.31
N ILE A 11 -6.00 10.06 -3.23
CA ILE A 11 -4.63 9.65 -2.88
C ILE A 11 -3.92 10.77 -2.12
N GLU A 12 -4.11 12.04 -2.51
CA GLU A 12 -3.59 13.20 -1.78
C GLU A 12 -4.15 13.29 -0.36
N LYS A 13 -5.46 13.10 -0.18
CA LYS A 13 -6.10 13.05 1.14
C LYS A 13 -5.49 11.95 2.00
N LEU A 14 -5.31 10.76 1.43
CA LEU A 14 -4.73 9.61 2.13
C LEU A 14 -3.26 9.86 2.50
N GLN A 15 -2.47 10.46 1.61
CA GLN A 15 -1.09 10.85 1.87
C GLN A 15 -0.99 11.79 3.05
N LYS A 16 -1.85 12.81 3.08
CA LYS A 16 -1.91 13.77 4.17
C LYS A 16 -2.28 13.11 5.50
N GLN A 17 -3.28 12.23 5.49
CA GLN A 17 -3.68 11.46 6.69
C GLN A 17 -2.53 10.61 7.24
N PHE A 18 -1.81 9.88 6.38
CA PHE A 18 -0.65 9.11 6.82
C PHE A 18 0.47 9.99 7.35
N SER A 19 0.75 11.11 6.69
CA SER A 19 1.80 12.04 7.13
C SER A 19 1.49 12.65 8.49
N GLU A 20 0.23 13.03 8.74
CA GLU A 20 -0.22 13.56 10.03
C GLU A 20 -0.20 12.50 11.14
N ALA A 21 -0.56 11.25 10.82
CA ALA A 21 -0.62 10.17 11.81
C ALA A 21 0.75 9.62 12.20
N LEU A 22 1.68 9.46 11.25
CA LEU A 22 2.95 8.78 11.48
C LEU A 22 4.03 9.69 12.09
N GLY A 23 3.89 11.01 11.96
CA GLY A 23 4.86 11.99 12.46
C GLY A 23 6.16 12.01 11.67
N ASP A 24 7.15 12.75 12.18
CA ASP A 24 8.36 13.14 11.44
C ASP A 24 9.34 11.97 11.16
N ASP A 25 9.19 10.83 11.85
CA ASP A 25 10.03 9.64 11.67
C ASP A 25 9.73 8.89 10.35
N TYR A 26 8.62 9.23 9.71
CA TYR A 26 8.16 8.61 8.48
C TYR A 26 7.96 9.65 7.38
N GLN A 27 8.32 9.27 6.16
CA GLN A 27 8.07 10.07 4.97
C GLN A 27 7.05 9.35 4.08
N VAL A 28 6.01 10.05 3.65
CA VAL A 28 4.98 9.48 2.77
C VAL A 28 5.06 10.13 1.40
N GLU A 29 5.39 9.34 0.39
CA GLU A 29 5.50 9.79 -1.00
C GLU A 29 4.40 9.19 -1.88
N MET A 30 3.99 9.94 -2.92
CA MET A 30 2.98 9.52 -3.90
C MET A 30 3.63 9.04 -5.19
N TYR A 31 3.00 8.05 -5.84
CA TYR A 31 3.39 7.56 -7.17
C TYR A 31 4.87 7.14 -7.25
N THR A 32 5.35 6.49 -6.20
CA THR A 32 6.78 6.18 -6.03
C THR A 32 7.10 4.79 -6.58
N GLU A 33 8.20 4.71 -7.34
CA GLU A 33 8.79 3.44 -7.76
C GLU A 33 9.66 2.87 -6.63
N VAL A 34 9.34 1.67 -6.16
CA VAL A 34 10.20 0.90 -5.26
C VAL A 34 10.88 -0.18 -6.08
N SER A 35 12.20 -0.28 -5.93
CA SER A 35 12.99 -1.32 -6.56
C SER A 35 13.66 -2.21 -5.53
N SER A 36 13.69 -3.51 -5.84
CA SER A 36 14.43 -4.50 -5.09
C SER A 36 15.56 -5.02 -5.97
N SER A 37 16.77 -4.90 -5.47
CA SER A 37 17.95 -5.56 -6.03
C SER A 37 18.12 -6.91 -5.34
N SER A 38 17.59 -7.97 -5.97
CA SER A 38 18.04 -9.33 -5.64
C SER A 38 19.26 -9.68 -6.50
N PHE A 39 20.13 -10.57 -6.01
CA PHE A 39 21.41 -10.95 -6.65
C PHE A 39 21.29 -11.42 -8.13
N PHE A 40 20.08 -11.75 -8.60
CA PHE A 40 19.84 -12.29 -9.95
C PHE A 40 18.79 -11.51 -10.77
N LEU A 41 17.98 -10.65 -10.17
CA LEU A 41 16.93 -9.88 -10.87
C LEU A 41 16.60 -8.60 -10.11
N THR A 42 16.57 -7.48 -10.84
CA THR A 42 16.00 -6.22 -10.36
C THR A 42 14.50 -6.22 -10.64
N LYS A 43 13.68 -6.16 -9.59
CA LYS A 43 12.23 -5.99 -9.69
C LYS A 43 11.87 -4.56 -9.33
N LYS A 44 10.93 -3.98 -10.07
CA LYS A 44 10.46 -2.60 -9.91
C LYS A 44 8.94 -2.60 -9.90
N ASN A 45 8.37 -1.96 -8.89
CA ASN A 45 6.92 -1.78 -8.77
C ASN A 45 6.63 -0.32 -8.38
N VAL A 46 5.68 0.29 -9.09
CA VAL A 46 5.14 1.62 -8.76
C VAL A 46 3.95 1.43 -7.84
N PHE A 47 3.89 2.21 -6.77
CA PHE A 47 2.80 2.23 -5.79
C PHE A 47 2.14 3.61 -5.76
N ASP A 48 0.86 3.65 -5.39
CA ASP A 48 0.14 4.91 -5.27
C ASP A 48 0.67 5.74 -4.09
N LEU A 49 0.99 5.10 -2.97
CA LEU A 49 1.79 5.68 -1.89
C LEU A 49 2.90 4.73 -1.43
N VAL A 50 3.99 5.30 -0.97
CA VAL A 50 5.05 4.58 -0.26
C VAL A 50 5.35 5.30 1.04
N ILE A 51 5.33 4.56 2.14
CA ILE A 51 5.75 5.05 3.45
C ILE A 51 7.19 4.57 3.66
N PHE A 52 8.08 5.53 3.89
CA PHE A 52 9.47 5.32 4.21
C PHE A 52 9.68 5.49 5.72
N LYS A 53 10.54 4.64 6.28
CA LYS A 53 11.07 4.80 7.64
C LYS A 53 12.58 4.91 7.53
N ASN A 54 13.18 6.00 8.00
CA ASN A 54 14.61 6.27 7.86
C ASN A 54 15.12 6.13 6.40
N ASN A 55 14.38 6.68 5.43
CA ASN A 55 14.65 6.59 3.98
C ASN A 55 14.63 5.18 3.38
N ILE A 56 14.14 4.18 4.11
CA ILE A 56 13.96 2.81 3.62
C ILE A 56 12.47 2.60 3.32
N PRO A 57 12.09 2.14 2.11
CA PRO A 57 10.71 1.78 1.80
C PRO A 57 10.20 0.75 2.80
N PHE A 58 9.13 1.08 3.53
CA PHE A 58 8.61 0.27 4.63
C PHE A 58 7.23 -0.30 4.31
N VAL A 59 6.34 0.53 3.77
CA VAL A 59 4.97 0.15 3.37
C VAL A 59 4.70 0.61 1.95
N GLY A 60 4.12 -0.27 1.13
CA GLY A 60 3.53 0.11 -0.16
C GLY A 60 2.01 0.17 -0.05
N VAL A 61 1.39 1.18 -0.63
CA VAL A 61 -0.06 1.36 -0.66
C VAL A 61 -0.54 1.39 -2.10
N GLU A 62 -1.57 0.61 -2.36
CA GLU A 62 -2.25 0.53 -3.65
C GLU A 62 -3.72 0.86 -3.47
N TYR A 63 -4.19 1.84 -4.22
CA TYR A 63 -5.60 2.08 -4.39
C TYR A 63 -6.18 1.01 -5.32
N LYS A 64 -7.33 0.46 -4.93
CA LYS A 64 -8.12 -0.45 -5.74
C LYS A 64 -9.59 -0.11 -5.61
N ASP A 65 -10.35 -0.34 -6.66
CA ASP A 65 -11.81 -0.25 -6.58
C ASP A 65 -12.37 -1.29 -5.59
N VAL A 66 -13.50 -0.97 -4.95
CA VAL A 66 -14.21 -1.81 -3.99
C VAL A 66 -14.52 -3.20 -4.58
N ALA A 67 -14.79 -3.32 -5.89
CA ALA A 67 -15.01 -4.63 -6.52
C ALA A 67 -13.76 -5.54 -6.48
N SER A 68 -12.56 -4.96 -6.37
CA SER A 68 -11.31 -5.71 -6.21
C SER A 68 -11.18 -6.36 -4.84
N SER A 69 -11.90 -5.86 -3.82
CA SER A 69 -11.88 -6.42 -2.46
C SER A 69 -12.34 -7.89 -2.42
N ILE A 70 -13.27 -8.28 -3.31
CA ILE A 70 -13.76 -9.66 -3.46
C ILE A 70 -12.67 -10.55 -4.04
N HIS A 71 -11.99 -10.07 -5.10
CA HIS A 71 -10.92 -10.82 -5.76
C HIS A 71 -9.74 -11.06 -4.83
N ILE A 72 -9.37 -10.03 -4.07
CA ILE A 72 -8.34 -10.10 -3.04
C ILE A 72 -8.70 -11.15 -1.98
N ARG A 73 -9.95 -11.19 -1.52
CA ARG A 73 -10.41 -12.20 -0.55
C ARG A 73 -10.32 -13.63 -1.08
N LEU A 74 -10.61 -13.81 -2.37
CA LEU A 74 -10.62 -15.13 -3.01
C LEU A 74 -9.21 -15.63 -3.37
N LYS A 75 -8.28 -14.72 -3.72
CA LYS A 75 -6.92 -15.06 -4.17
C LYS A 75 -5.88 -14.07 -3.63
N PRO A 76 -5.66 -14.00 -2.31
CA PRO A 76 -4.76 -13.01 -1.72
C PRO A 76 -3.31 -13.11 -2.21
N GLU A 77 -2.86 -14.32 -2.56
CA GLU A 77 -1.50 -14.62 -3.02
C GLU A 77 -1.07 -13.84 -4.26
N TRP A 78 -2.00 -13.58 -5.18
CA TRP A 78 -1.72 -12.87 -6.42
C TRP A 78 -1.49 -11.38 -6.21
N PHE A 79 -2.01 -10.85 -5.10
CA PHE A 79 -1.97 -9.43 -4.81
C PHE A 79 -0.73 -9.09 -4.00
N TYR A 80 -0.37 -9.88 -2.99
CA TYR A 80 0.80 -9.52 -2.17
C TYR A 80 2.16 -9.84 -2.79
N SER A 81 2.21 -10.63 -3.88
CA SER A 81 3.47 -10.90 -4.60
C SER A 81 4.17 -9.59 -5.00
N LYS A 82 3.39 -8.56 -5.39
CA LYS A 82 3.92 -7.24 -5.76
C LYS A 82 4.72 -6.60 -4.62
N PHE A 83 4.27 -6.69 -3.37
CA PHE A 83 4.97 -6.15 -2.20
C PHE A 83 6.19 -7.00 -1.83
N GLN A 84 6.07 -8.33 -1.94
CA GLN A 84 7.16 -9.27 -1.68
C GLN A 84 8.32 -9.10 -2.67
N GLU A 85 8.01 -8.92 -3.95
CA GLU A 85 9.01 -8.72 -5.01
C GLU A 85 9.92 -7.52 -4.74
N VAL A 86 9.40 -6.48 -4.09
CA VAL A 86 10.16 -5.27 -3.71
C VAL A 86 10.63 -5.25 -2.26
N ASN A 87 10.53 -6.37 -1.55
CA ASN A 87 10.99 -6.55 -0.17
C ASN A 87 10.41 -5.53 0.82
N LEU A 88 9.15 -5.12 0.62
CA LEU A 88 8.45 -4.28 1.59
C LEU A 88 8.05 -5.11 2.82
N LYS A 89 8.02 -4.46 3.99
CA LYS A 89 7.60 -5.13 5.23
C LYS A 89 6.07 -5.27 5.30
N TYR A 90 5.37 -4.24 4.82
CA TYR A 90 3.91 -4.18 4.80
C TYR A 90 3.37 -3.75 3.44
N GLY A 91 2.16 -4.17 3.14
CA GLY A 91 1.42 -3.81 1.94
C GLY A 91 -0.03 -3.49 2.27
N ILE A 92 -0.55 -2.39 1.75
CA ILE A 92 -1.91 -1.92 2.00
C ILE A 92 -2.66 -1.87 0.67
N TYR A 93 -3.84 -2.48 0.61
CA TYR A 93 -4.82 -2.20 -0.44
C TYR A 93 -5.94 -1.35 0.12
N TYR A 94 -6.03 -0.11 -0.35
CA TYR A 94 -7.05 0.87 0.06
C TYR A 94 -8.19 0.92 -0.95
N PHE A 95 -9.44 0.93 -0.46
CA PHE A 95 -10.64 0.85 -1.31
C PHE A 95 -11.46 2.14 -1.39
N GLY A 96 -10.95 3.27 -0.91
CA GLY A 96 -11.65 4.57 -1.02
C GLY A 96 -12.88 4.74 -0.13
N LYS A 97 -13.32 3.72 0.62
CA LYS A 97 -14.52 3.76 1.46
C LYS A 97 -14.20 3.41 2.92
N GLU A 98 -14.56 4.31 3.84
CA GLU A 98 -14.66 4.05 5.29
C GLU A 98 -13.40 3.44 5.93
N ASN A 99 -12.20 3.85 5.50
CA ASN A 99 -10.93 3.33 6.03
C ASN A 99 -10.81 1.79 5.95
N GLN A 100 -11.54 1.14 5.04
CA GLN A 100 -11.46 -0.30 4.84
C GLN A 100 -10.27 -0.63 3.94
N PHE A 101 -9.47 -1.59 4.36
CA PHE A 101 -8.26 -1.98 3.66
C PHE A 101 -7.94 -3.45 3.92
N TYR A 102 -7.05 -4.00 3.10
CA TYR A 102 -6.36 -5.22 3.49
C TYR A 102 -4.92 -4.92 3.84
N LEU A 103 -4.47 -5.49 4.95
CA LEU A 103 -3.09 -5.48 5.37
C LEU A 103 -2.42 -6.80 4.99
N TRP A 104 -1.30 -6.68 4.30
CA TRP A 104 -0.31 -7.72 4.18
C TRP A 104 0.88 -7.43 5.10
N SER A 105 1.33 -8.45 5.84
CA SER A 105 2.54 -8.41 6.66
C SER A 105 3.27 -9.75 6.58
N GLU A 106 4.48 -9.79 6.05
CA GLU A 106 5.38 -10.98 6.10
C GLU A 106 4.67 -12.33 5.85
N GLY A 107 3.88 -12.43 4.78
CA GLY A 107 3.21 -13.68 4.39
C GLY A 107 1.87 -13.97 5.08
N LYS A 108 1.39 -13.07 5.96
CA LYS A 108 0.03 -13.11 6.50
C LYS A 108 -0.82 -12.01 5.87
N TYR A 109 -2.07 -12.35 5.58
CA TYR A 109 -3.04 -11.44 5.01
C TYR A 109 -4.28 -11.36 5.88
N SER A 110 -4.72 -10.16 6.19
CA SER A 110 -5.91 -9.94 7.01
C SER A 110 -6.71 -8.74 6.51
N PHE A 111 -8.03 -8.89 6.48
CA PHE A 111 -8.93 -7.75 6.34
C PHE A 111 -8.92 -6.98 7.65
N GLN A 112 -8.72 -5.67 7.58
CA GLN A 112 -8.74 -4.80 8.74
C GLN A 112 -9.53 -3.53 8.39
N VAL A 113 -10.19 -2.96 9.39
CA VAL A 113 -10.77 -1.62 9.32
C VAL A 113 -9.80 -0.69 10.05
N PHE A 114 -9.29 0.33 9.36
CA PHE A 114 -8.18 1.15 9.86
C PHE A 114 -8.72 2.15 10.88
N ASP A 115 -8.18 2.13 12.10
CA ASP A 115 -8.09 3.34 12.90
C ASP A 115 -6.65 3.86 12.71
N PHE A 116 -6.49 5.07 12.18
CA PHE A 116 -5.16 5.58 11.81
C PHE A 116 -4.17 5.65 12.96
N ALA A 117 -4.67 5.67 14.20
CA ALA A 117 -3.86 5.61 15.40
C ALA A 117 -3.23 4.23 15.70
N SER A 118 -3.74 3.14 15.11
CA SER A 118 -3.43 1.76 15.53
C SER A 118 -2.31 1.07 14.75
N VAL A 119 -1.74 1.73 13.73
CA VAL A 119 -0.61 1.20 12.94
C VAL A 119 0.77 1.57 13.50
N ILE A 120 0.80 2.41 14.53
CA ILE A 120 2.02 2.86 15.23
C ILE A 120 2.42 1.85 16.31
#